data_AF-A0A1V9F5W1-F1
#
_entry.id   AF-A0A1V9F5W1-F1
#
_cell.length_a   1.000
_cell.length_b   1.000
_cell.length_c   1.000
_cell.angle_alpha   90.00
_cell.angle_beta   90.00
_cell.angle_gamma   90.00
#
_symmetry.space_group_name_H-M   'P 1'
#
loop_
_entity.id
_entity.type
_entity.pdbx_description
1 polymer ?
#
loop_
_entity_poly.entity_id
_entity_poly.type
_entity_poly.pdbx_seq_one_letter_code
_entity_poly.pdbx_strand_id
1 'polypeptide(L)'
;MGAKSYIGAGKVFDVLKGYIDVLMQFKGGSRAGVIIKEADITSKVLQVAIKPFGTSLMQWVEIAKAWQYAYKNNIGFQLRLIK
;
A
#
# COMPACT_ATOMS: atom_id res chain seq x y z
N MET A 1 20.33 -4.73 -9.07
CA MET A 1 19.73 -3.63 -8.27
C MET A 1 18.60 -4.20 -7.44
N GLY A 2 18.89 -4.61 -6.20
CA GLY A 2 17.88 -5.13 -5.29
C GLY A 2 17.12 -3.96 -4.65
N ALA A 3 15.79 -4.05 -4.57
CA ALA A 3 15.02 -3.14 -3.74
C ALA A 3 15.65 -3.10 -2.34
N LYS A 4 15.83 -1.91 -1.75
CA LYS A 4 16.29 -1.78 -0.36
C LYS A 4 15.37 -2.65 0.49
N SER A 5 15.88 -3.81 0.88
CA SER A 5 15.09 -4.80 1.60
C SER A 5 14.75 -4.15 2.95
N TYR A 6 13.46 -4.04 3.24
CA TYR A 6 12.95 -3.52 4.49
C TYR A 6 13.25 -4.57 5.59
N ILE A 7 14.53 -4.72 5.93
CA ILE A 7 15.10 -5.76 6.82
C ILE A 7 14.81 -5.45 8.30
N GLY A 8 14.30 -4.26 8.63
CA GLY A 8 13.90 -3.93 10.00
C GLY A 8 12.46 -4.31 10.29
N ALA A 9 12.22 -5.04 11.37
CA ALA A 9 10.88 -5.19 11.96
C ALA A 9 10.25 -3.80 12.18
N GLY A 10 8.96 -3.66 11.87
CA GLY A 10 8.16 -2.44 11.89
C GLY A 10 8.16 -1.66 10.56
N LYS A 11 9.19 -1.80 9.72
CA LYS A 11 9.35 -0.96 8.53
C LYS A 11 8.37 -1.29 7.41
N VAL A 12 7.87 -2.52 7.31
CA VAL A 12 6.92 -2.87 6.25
C VAL A 12 5.56 -2.25 6.57
N PHE A 13 5.11 -2.34 7.83
CA PHE A 13 3.86 -1.71 8.24
C PHE A 13 3.91 -0.18 8.03
N ASP A 14 4.97 0.50 8.50
CA ASP A 14 5.06 1.96 8.39
C ASP A 14 5.03 2.44 6.94
N VAL A 15 5.71 1.73 6.04
CA VAL A 15 5.72 2.03 4.61
C VAL A 15 4.34 1.84 3.99
N LEU A 16 3.69 0.70 4.26
CA LEU A 16 2.35 0.43 3.75
C LEU A 16 1.32 1.41 4.31
N LYS A 17 1.41 1.72 5.61
CA LYS A 17 0.61 2.75 6.27
C LYS A 17 0.80 4.10 5.59
N GLY A 18 2.03 4.52 5.32
CA GLY A 18 2.29 5.78 4.63
C GLY A 18 1.60 5.88 3.26
N TYR A 19 1.60 4.80 2.48
CA TYR A 19 0.86 4.77 1.21
C TYR A 19 -0.66 4.81 1.40
N ILE A 20 -1.18 4.12 2.42
CA ILE A 20 -2.60 4.19 2.78
C ILE A 20 -2.98 5.61 3.20
N ASP A 21 -2.16 6.28 4.02
CA ASP A 21 -2.37 7.66 4.48
C ASP A 21 -2.41 8.64 3.29
N VAL A 22 -1.52 8.48 2.31
CA VAL A 22 -1.54 9.26 1.07
C VAL A 22 -2.84 9.03 0.29
N LEU A 23 -3.29 7.78 0.16
CA LEU A 23 -4.56 7.48 -0.51
C LEU A 23 -5.73 8.11 0.24
N MET A 24 -5.77 8.02 1.57
CA MET A 24 -6.82 8.63 2.38
C MET A 24 -6.93 10.13 2.10
N GLN A 25 -5.81 10.83 2.05
CA GLN A 25 -5.75 12.29 1.83
C GLN A 25 -5.92 12.70 0.36
N PHE A 26 -5.84 11.78 -0.59
CA PHE A 26 -5.92 12.10 -2.01
C PHE A 26 -7.32 12.58 -2.41
N LYS A 27 -7.44 13.84 -2.84
CA LYS A 27 -8.68 14.48 -3.31
C LYS A 27 -8.69 14.74 -4.82
N GLY A 28 -7.82 14.05 -5.55
CA GLY A 28 -7.57 14.35 -6.96
C GLY A 28 -6.31 15.17 -7.17
N GLY A 29 -5.99 15.44 -8.43
CA GLY A 29 -4.77 16.11 -8.84
C GLY A 29 -4.69 16.25 -10.36
N SER A 30 -3.72 17.03 -10.82
CA SER A 30 -3.44 17.20 -12.24
C SER A 30 -2.00 16.82 -12.56
N ARG A 31 -1.81 16.05 -13.64
CA ARG A 31 -0.48 15.70 -14.15
C ARG A 31 -0.55 15.44 -15.65
N ALA A 32 0.40 16.00 -16.40
CA ALA A 32 0.54 15.79 -17.86
C ALA A 32 -0.77 16.01 -18.64
N GLY A 33 -1.56 17.02 -18.26
CA GLY A 33 -2.85 17.35 -18.90
C GLY A 33 -4.03 16.48 -18.44
N VAL A 34 -3.80 15.45 -17.63
CA VAL A 34 -4.86 14.65 -17.02
C VAL A 34 -5.26 15.29 -15.69
N ILE A 35 -6.55 15.48 -15.47
CA ILE A 35 -7.13 15.96 -14.22
C ILE A 35 -8.02 14.87 -13.65
N ILE A 36 -7.79 14.50 -12.40
CA ILE A 36 -8.66 13.63 -11.62
C ILE A 36 -9.29 14.49 -10.54
N LYS A 37 -10.62 14.56 -10.48
CA LYS A 37 -11.34 15.25 -9.40
C LYS A 37 -11.76 14.25 -8.34
N GLU A 38 -11.94 14.72 -7.10
CA GLU A 38 -12.41 13.87 -6.00
C GLU A 38 -13.72 13.14 -6.33
N ALA A 39 -14.66 13.84 -6.99
CA ALA A 39 -15.94 13.28 -7.39
C ALA A 39 -15.84 12.12 -8.40
N ASP A 40 -14.73 12.02 -9.13
CA ASP A 40 -14.50 10.95 -10.10
C ASP A 40 -13.93 9.69 -9.42
N ILE A 41 -13.54 9.78 -8.13
CA ILE A 41 -12.92 8.68 -7.38
C ILE A 41 -14.01 7.84 -6.70
N THR A 42 -14.31 6.69 -7.28
CA THR A 42 -15.30 5.74 -6.71
C THR A 42 -14.71 4.80 -5.67
N SER A 43 -13.40 4.53 -5.76
CA SER A 43 -12.68 3.69 -4.80
C SER A 43 -11.19 4.00 -4.84
N LYS A 44 -10.50 3.70 -3.74
CA LYS A 44 -9.04 3.82 -3.62
C LYS A 44 -8.47 2.47 -3.22
N VAL A 45 -7.48 1.98 -3.95
CA VAL A 45 -6.92 0.64 -3.75
C VAL A 45 -5.41 0.69 -3.75
N LEU A 46 -4.79 0.12 -2.72
CA LEU A 46 -3.37 -0.16 -2.68
C LEU A 46 -3.11 -1.59 -3.15
N GLN A 47 -2.44 -1.73 -4.30
CA GLN A 47 -1.98 -3.02 -4.79
C GLN A 47 -0.50 -3.22 -4.44
N VAL A 48 -0.19 -4.32 -3.76
CA VAL A 48 1.15 -4.63 -3.27
C VAL A 48 1.62 -5.95 -3.86
N ALA A 49 2.76 -5.92 -4.54
CA ALA A 49 3.42 -7.12 -5.05
C ALA A 49 4.54 -7.54 -4.08
N ILE A 50 4.51 -8.79 -3.61
CA ILE A 50 5.45 -9.33 -2.62
C ILE A 50 6.08 -10.62 -3.15
N LYS A 51 7.39 -10.75 -2.93
CA LYS A 51 8.13 -12.00 -3.16
C LYS A 51 8.01 -12.90 -1.94
N PRO A 52 7.36 -14.08 -2.03
CA PRO A 52 7.10 -14.92 -0.87
C PRO A 52 8.41 -15.48 -0.27
N PHE A 53 9.38 -15.87 -1.09
CA PHE A 53 10.65 -16.47 -0.65
C PHE A 53 11.61 -15.52 0.07
N GLY A 54 11.30 -14.21 0.12
CA GLY A 54 12.09 -13.21 0.84
C GLY A 54 11.35 -12.57 2.01
N THR A 55 10.12 -13.00 2.30
CA THR A 55 9.26 -12.38 3.32
C THR A 55 9.22 -13.23 4.57
N SER A 56 9.74 -12.70 5.67
CA SER A 56 9.68 -13.36 6.99
C SER A 56 8.27 -13.37 7.57
N LEU A 57 8.01 -14.26 8.54
CA LEU A 57 6.72 -14.32 9.25
C LEU A 57 6.36 -12.97 9.91
N MET A 58 7.34 -12.25 10.48
CA MET A 58 7.08 -10.93 11.06
C MET A 58 6.63 -9.90 10.02
N GLN A 59 7.22 -9.93 8.82
CA GLN A 59 6.77 -9.06 7.73
C GLN A 59 5.36 -9.41 7.25
N TRP A 60 4.98 -10.69 7.26
CA TRP A 60 3.59 -11.11 7.00
C TRP A 60 2.60 -10.57 8.03
N VAL A 61 2.96 -10.58 9.31
CA VAL A 61 2.14 -9.97 10.37
C VAL A 61 1.98 -8.46 10.13
N GLU A 62 3.05 -7.78 9.73
CA GLU A 62 3.01 -6.35 9.38
C GLU A 62 2.13 -6.05 8.17
N ILE A 63 2.21 -6.88 7.13
CA ILE A 63 1.32 -6.78 5.96
C ILE A 63 -0.14 -6.97 6.36
N ALA A 64 -0.43 -7.96 7.22
CA ALA A 64 -1.79 -8.19 7.73
C ALA A 64 -2.31 -6.98 8.55
N LYS A 65 -1.45 -6.37 9.38
CA LYS A 65 -1.79 -5.13 10.11
C LYS A 65 -2.09 -3.98 9.14
N ALA A 66 -1.31 -3.83 8.08
CA ALA A 66 -1.54 -2.81 7.06
C ALA A 66 -2.85 -3.05 6.29
N TRP A 67 -3.17 -4.30 5.96
CA TRP A 67 -4.46 -4.64 5.35
C TRP A 67 -5.62 -4.27 6.27
N GLN A 68 -5.55 -4.62 7.56
CA GLN A 68 -6.60 -4.22 8.52
C GLN A 68 -6.73 -2.69 8.63
N TYR A 69 -5.60 -1.97 8.61
CA TYR A 69 -5.60 -0.50 8.62
C TYR A 69 -6.26 0.08 7.36
N ALA A 70 -5.95 -0.46 6.18
CA ALA A 70 -6.57 -0.04 4.92
C ALA A 70 -8.09 -0.25 4.96
N TYR A 71 -8.53 -1.43 5.40
CA TYR A 71 -9.95 -1.77 5.53
C TYR A 71 -10.71 -0.79 6.43
N LYS A 72 -10.15 -0.46 7.61
CA LYS A 72 -10.74 0.52 8.54
C LYS A 72 -10.90 1.92 7.93
N ASN A 73 -10.12 2.25 6.91
CA ASN A 73 -10.13 3.55 6.25
C ASN A 73 -10.79 3.51 4.86
N ASN A 74 -11.57 2.47 4.53
CA ASN A 74 -12.22 2.27 3.23
C ASN A 74 -11.24 2.28 2.04
N ILE A 75 -9.99 1.86 2.27
CA ILE A 75 -8.99 1.68 1.24
C ILE A 75 -8.91 0.18 0.93
N GLY A 76 -9.12 -0.19 -0.34
CA GLY A 76 -8.93 -1.56 -0.79
C GLY A 76 -7.45 -1.93 -0.68
N PHE A 77 -7.16 -3.17 -0.27
CA PHE A 77 -5.81 -3.69 -0.21
C PHE A 77 -5.75 -5.00 -0.98
N GLN A 78 -4.88 -5.09 -1.98
CA GLN A 78 -4.74 -6.28 -2.82
C GLN A 78 -3.29 -6.74 -2.81
N LEU A 79 -3.09 -8.01 -2.47
CA LEU A 79 -1.77 -8.62 -2.41
C LEU A 79 -1.56 -9.54 -3.61
N ARG A 80 -0.47 -9.34 -4.35
CA ARG A 80 -0.02 -10.24 -5.42
C ARG A 80 1.30 -10.87 -5.04
N LEU A 81 1.35 -12.20 -5.08
CA LEU A 81 2.60 -12.94 -4.92
C LEU A 81 3.30 -13.05 -6.28
N ILE A 82 4.53 -12.54 -6.36
CA ILE A 82 5.35 -12.61 -7.57
C ILE A 82 6.51 -13.59 -7.38
N LYS A 83 6.84 -14.33 -8.43
CA LYS A 83 7.95 -15.28 -8.47
C LYS A 83 9.29 -14.55 -8.60
#